data_AF-A0A351BNJ8-F1
#
_entry.id   AF-A0A351BNJ8-F1
#
_cell.length_a   1.000
_cell.length_b   1.000
_cell.length_c   1.000
_cell.angle_alpha   90.00
_cell.angle_beta   90.00
_cell.angle_gamma   90.00
#
_symmetry.space_group_name_H-M   'P 1'
#
loop_
_entity.id
_entity.type
_entity.pdbx_description
1 polymer ?
#
loop_
_entity_poly.entity_id
_entity_poly.type
_entity_poly.pdbx_seq_one_letter_code
_entity_poly.pdbx_strand_id
1 'polypeptide(L)'
;MATTGKPQPSWLLAHDPLHSATPIDSVSVAALLYLALPNLIFFAGWFRWPFAALFSLLLLWSARRALDWQHLSWRFPYGRTTTLLIVATAFAWCALGGAGHFLAAPIDWMVRDAVLGDLVFGAWPVAYAEKEGTYYILRSAIGYFLPAAVVAKALSVASADPALYLWTVVGTALFLFSLPLPRRPGAGLALALLLVLSFSGMDLLGLLAYQGDWPELPVRLEWWTRFSYSSLAAHLYWAPNHALPICLASTLFYRHWQHPAFPGFALLLLALLPIWTPFGLPALLPFIALAVLQFLTGPRRPLPVVPLLVLILMVALMARFLGMDIGGIGTAPPLAGATGTASETATRGHLLAYLAFVALEFGALALALWPRLRHSRGTLLFPP
;
A
#
# COMPACT_ATOMS: atom_id res chain seq x y z
N MET A 1 2.18 -41.36 -4.77
CA MET A 1 2.51 -41.04 -6.18
C MET A 1 3.22 -39.69 -6.17
N ALA A 2 4.57 -39.71 -6.20
CA ALA A 2 5.38 -38.51 -6.06
C ALA A 2 5.24 -37.65 -7.32
N THR A 3 4.64 -36.46 -7.19
CA THR A 3 4.60 -35.48 -8.27
C THR A 3 6.02 -34.95 -8.47
N THR A 4 6.69 -35.47 -9.50
CA THR A 4 7.96 -34.98 -10.02
C THR A 4 7.76 -33.62 -10.68
N GLY A 5 7.47 -32.60 -9.88
CA GLY A 5 7.53 -31.21 -10.32
C GLY A 5 8.98 -30.81 -10.52
N LYS A 6 9.28 -30.04 -11.58
CA LYS A 6 10.59 -29.40 -11.70
C LYS A 6 10.86 -28.61 -10.41
N PRO A 7 12.00 -28.84 -9.74
CA PRO A 7 12.36 -28.05 -8.56
C PRO A 7 12.47 -26.58 -8.98
N GLN A 8 11.93 -25.68 -8.15
CA GLN A 8 12.03 -24.26 -8.43
C GLN A 8 13.51 -23.84 -8.48
N PRO A 9 13.88 -22.90 -9.37
CA PRO A 9 15.22 -22.36 -9.40
C PRO A 9 15.61 -21.82 -8.02
N SER A 10 16.82 -22.14 -7.55
CA SER A 10 17.25 -21.75 -6.19
C SER A 10 17.24 -20.24 -5.97
N TRP A 11 17.39 -19.45 -7.03
CA TRP A 11 17.35 -17.99 -6.98
C TRP A 11 15.94 -17.39 -6.82
N LEU A 12 14.88 -18.22 -6.93
CA LEU A 12 13.48 -17.86 -6.65
C LEU A 12 13.01 -18.31 -5.27
N LEU A 13 13.92 -18.85 -4.43
CA LEU A 13 13.64 -19.19 -3.05
C LEU A 13 13.89 -18.00 -2.14
N ALA A 14 13.03 -17.82 -1.14
CA ALA A 14 13.22 -16.79 -0.13
C ALA A 14 14.39 -17.13 0.79
N HIS A 15 15.17 -16.12 1.16
CA HIS A 15 16.20 -16.24 2.19
C HIS A 15 15.64 -16.39 3.60
N ASP A 16 14.40 -15.94 3.80
CA ASP A 16 13.64 -16.13 5.03
C ASP A 16 12.42 -17.02 4.75
N PRO A 17 12.61 -18.34 4.58
CA PRO A 17 11.50 -19.25 4.30
C PRO A 17 10.51 -19.33 5.47
N LEU A 18 10.97 -19.05 6.70
CA LEU A 18 10.14 -19.09 7.90
C LEU A 18 9.05 -18.02 7.87
N HIS A 19 9.36 -16.81 7.41
CA HIS A 19 8.39 -15.72 7.35
C HIS A 19 7.73 -15.53 5.98
N SER A 20 8.30 -16.07 4.89
CA SER A 20 7.76 -15.88 3.52
C SER A 20 6.87 -17.00 3.00
N ALA A 21 6.88 -18.16 3.66
CA ALA A 21 6.00 -19.29 3.35
C ALA A 21 4.92 -19.47 4.43
N THR A 22 4.62 -18.42 5.20
CA THR A 22 3.64 -18.54 6.29
C THR A 22 2.26 -18.88 5.74
N PRO A 23 1.51 -19.79 6.38
CA PRO A 23 0.11 -20.00 6.02
C PRO A 23 -0.67 -18.71 6.30
N ILE A 24 -1.76 -18.52 5.57
CA ILE A 24 -2.65 -17.37 5.77
C ILE A 24 -3.24 -17.49 7.18
N ASP A 25 -3.01 -16.47 8.01
CA ASP A 25 -3.41 -16.46 9.41
C ASP A 25 -4.48 -15.40 9.72
N SER A 26 -4.89 -15.31 10.98
CA SER A 26 -5.90 -14.36 11.43
C SER A 26 -5.52 -12.90 11.17
N VAL A 27 -4.22 -12.55 11.22
CA VAL A 27 -3.75 -11.19 10.93
C VAL A 27 -3.93 -10.89 9.45
N SER A 28 -3.55 -11.83 8.58
CA SER A 28 -3.72 -11.68 7.13
C SER A 28 -5.18 -11.60 6.72
N VAL A 29 -6.06 -12.38 7.36
CA VAL A 29 -7.51 -12.28 7.14
C VAL A 29 -8.05 -10.92 7.62
N ALA A 30 -7.64 -10.44 8.81
CA ALA A 30 -8.04 -9.13 9.30
C ALA A 30 -7.58 -7.98 8.40
N ALA A 31 -6.35 -8.07 7.86
CA ALA A 31 -5.84 -7.12 6.88
C ALA A 31 -6.62 -7.15 5.55
N LEU A 32 -7.02 -8.34 5.07
CA LEU A 32 -7.89 -8.45 3.90
C LEU A 32 -9.27 -7.84 4.16
N LEU A 33 -9.86 -8.07 5.33
CA LEU A 33 -11.15 -7.47 5.70
C LEU A 33 -11.05 -5.94 5.79
N TYR A 34 -9.97 -5.42 6.36
CA TYR A 34 -9.66 -4.00 6.39
C TYR A 34 -9.62 -3.41 4.99
N LEU A 35 -8.88 -4.03 4.06
CA LEU A 35 -8.77 -3.60 2.66
C LEU A 35 -10.08 -3.78 1.87
N ALA A 36 -10.89 -4.79 2.20
CA ALA A 36 -12.14 -5.07 1.53
C ALA A 36 -13.28 -4.14 1.93
N LEU A 37 -13.30 -3.64 3.17
CA LEU A 37 -14.42 -2.85 3.68
C LEU A 37 -14.71 -1.61 2.81
N PRO A 38 -13.74 -0.77 2.41
CA PRO A 38 -14.01 0.35 1.51
C PRO A 38 -14.55 -0.05 0.13
N ASN A 39 -14.15 -1.22 -0.40
CA ASN A 39 -14.68 -1.71 -1.67
C ASN A 39 -16.19 -1.98 -1.56
N LEU A 40 -16.62 -2.62 -0.47
CA LEU A 40 -18.03 -2.93 -0.23
C LEU A 40 -18.85 -1.65 0.01
N ILE A 41 -18.31 -0.70 0.78
CA ILE A 41 -18.96 0.61 0.99
C ILE A 41 -19.09 1.35 -0.34
N PHE A 42 -18.05 1.35 -1.17
CA PHE A 42 -18.06 1.96 -2.49
C PHE A 42 -19.14 1.34 -3.39
N PHE A 43 -19.26 0.01 -3.43
CA PHE A 43 -20.30 -0.63 -4.23
C PHE A 43 -21.70 -0.22 -3.77
N ALA A 44 -21.94 -0.19 -2.45
CA ALA A 44 -23.23 0.24 -1.91
C ALA A 44 -23.53 1.73 -2.18
N GLY A 45 -22.51 2.58 -2.18
CA GLY A 45 -22.67 4.03 -2.35
C GLY A 45 -22.74 4.51 -3.81
N TRP A 46 -22.04 3.85 -4.74
CA TRP A 46 -21.91 4.33 -6.12
C TRP A 46 -22.75 3.55 -7.13
N PHE A 47 -23.21 2.34 -6.79
CA PHE A 47 -23.94 1.47 -7.73
C PHE A 47 -25.41 1.37 -7.38
N ARG A 48 -26.25 1.22 -8.41
CA ARG A 48 -27.65 0.83 -8.21
C ARG A 48 -27.71 -0.58 -7.60
N TRP A 49 -28.72 -0.84 -6.78
CA TRP A 49 -28.85 -2.06 -5.97
C TRP A 49 -28.48 -3.38 -6.66
N PRO A 50 -28.95 -3.70 -7.90
CA PRO A 50 -28.58 -4.97 -8.54
C PRO A 50 -27.08 -5.08 -8.82
N PHE A 51 -26.44 -3.98 -9.21
CA PHE A 51 -25.00 -3.96 -9.47
C PHE A 51 -24.21 -3.93 -8.18
N ALA A 52 -24.64 -3.17 -7.17
CA ALA A 52 -24.02 -3.18 -5.85
C ALA A 52 -23.97 -4.59 -5.26
N ALA A 53 -25.08 -5.33 -5.33
CA ALA A 53 -25.16 -6.72 -4.91
C ALA A 53 -24.26 -7.63 -5.76
N LEU A 54 -24.28 -7.49 -7.10
CA LEU A 54 -23.45 -8.29 -8.00
C LEU A 54 -21.95 -8.14 -7.70
N PHE A 55 -21.44 -6.91 -7.64
CA PHE A 55 -20.01 -6.65 -7.39
C PHE A 55 -19.59 -7.09 -5.99
N SER A 56 -20.44 -6.88 -4.99
CA SER A 56 -20.20 -7.37 -3.62
C SER A 56 -20.13 -8.89 -3.58
N LEU A 57 -21.08 -9.60 -4.20
CA LEU A 57 -21.10 -11.06 -4.25
C LEU A 57 -19.91 -11.61 -5.05
N LEU A 58 -19.52 -10.98 -6.15
CA LEU A 58 -18.32 -11.36 -6.91
C LEU A 58 -17.05 -11.23 -6.07
N LEU A 59 -16.92 -10.14 -5.31
CA LEU A 59 -15.76 -9.95 -4.42
C LEU A 59 -15.73 -11.00 -3.30
N LEU A 60 -16.88 -11.27 -2.66
CA LEU A 60 -17.00 -12.30 -1.64
C LEU A 60 -16.74 -13.70 -2.20
N TRP A 61 -17.20 -13.99 -3.42
CA TRP A 61 -16.93 -15.25 -4.11
C TRP A 61 -15.44 -15.38 -4.47
N SER A 62 -14.79 -14.30 -4.91
CA SER A 62 -13.34 -14.25 -5.09
C SER A 62 -12.60 -14.57 -3.79
N ALA A 63 -12.99 -13.94 -2.68
CA ALA A 63 -12.40 -14.26 -1.37
C ALA A 63 -12.62 -15.73 -0.99
N ARG A 64 -13.80 -16.30 -1.25
CA ARG A 64 -14.09 -17.71 -1.00
C ARG A 64 -13.21 -18.66 -1.80
N ARG A 65 -12.84 -18.28 -3.03
CA ARG A 65 -12.01 -19.07 -3.97
C ARG A 65 -10.51 -18.82 -3.83
N ALA A 66 -10.11 -17.63 -3.39
CA ALA A 66 -8.73 -17.22 -3.21
C ALA A 66 -8.10 -17.77 -1.92
N LEU A 67 -8.90 -17.91 -0.87
CA LEU A 67 -8.46 -18.37 0.44
C LEU A 67 -8.67 -19.88 0.58
N ASP A 68 -7.64 -20.57 1.06
CA ASP A 68 -7.75 -21.97 1.47
C ASP A 68 -8.31 -22.05 2.90
N TRP A 69 -9.63 -21.93 3.01
CA TRP A 69 -10.36 -21.88 4.29
C TRP A 69 -10.12 -23.08 5.21
N GLN A 70 -9.71 -24.23 4.65
CA GLN A 70 -9.42 -25.44 5.43
C GLN A 70 -8.05 -25.37 6.11
N HIS A 71 -7.11 -24.64 5.51
CA HIS A 71 -5.74 -24.52 5.99
C HIS A 71 -5.43 -23.13 6.58
N LEU A 72 -6.47 -22.34 6.88
CA LEU A 72 -6.32 -21.08 7.61
C LEU A 72 -5.85 -21.35 9.04
N SER A 73 -4.78 -20.65 9.42
CA SER A 73 -4.28 -20.69 10.79
C SER A 73 -4.93 -19.57 11.61
N TRP A 74 -5.94 -19.90 12.42
CA TRP A 74 -6.58 -18.95 13.35
C TRP A 74 -5.71 -18.62 14.58
N ARG A 75 -4.40 -18.55 14.41
CA ARG A 75 -3.43 -18.27 15.47
C ARG A 75 -2.99 -16.83 15.38
N PHE A 76 -3.27 -16.08 16.43
CA PHE A 76 -2.69 -14.76 16.60
C PHE A 76 -1.25 -14.89 17.14
N PRO A 77 -0.24 -14.30 16.47
CA PRO A 77 1.17 -14.63 16.74
C PRO A 77 1.77 -13.95 17.99
N TYR A 78 1.07 -12.99 18.59
CA TYR A 78 1.58 -12.18 19.70
C TYR A 78 0.84 -12.43 21.01
N GLY A 79 1.57 -12.43 22.13
CA GLY A 79 0.97 -12.44 23.46
C GLY A 79 0.34 -11.09 23.85
N ARG A 80 -0.49 -11.06 24.91
CA ARG A 80 -1.24 -9.87 25.34
C ARG A 80 -0.36 -8.62 25.51
N THR A 81 0.77 -8.73 26.22
CA THR A 81 1.66 -7.58 26.47
C THR A 81 2.25 -7.03 25.18
N THR A 82 2.79 -7.88 24.31
CA THR A 82 3.33 -7.49 23.00
C THR A 82 2.26 -6.84 22.12
N THR A 83 1.03 -7.38 22.17
CA THR A 83 -0.13 -6.85 21.45
C THR A 83 -0.44 -5.42 21.89
N LEU A 84 -0.52 -5.20 23.20
CA LEU A 84 -0.77 -3.88 23.78
C LEU A 84 0.32 -2.88 23.40
N LEU A 85 1.59 -3.30 23.40
CA LEU A 85 2.70 -2.44 22.97
C LEU A 85 2.58 -2.06 21.49
N ILE A 86 2.33 -3.01 20.59
CA ILE A 86 2.16 -2.74 19.16
C ILE A 86 0.98 -1.80 18.91
N VAL A 87 -0.15 -2.04 19.59
CA VAL A 87 -1.34 -1.18 19.48
C VAL A 87 -1.05 0.22 20.03
N ALA A 88 -0.41 0.33 21.20
CA ALA A 88 -0.01 1.62 21.76
C ALA A 88 0.94 2.39 20.83
N THR A 89 1.89 1.69 20.20
CA THR A 89 2.76 2.28 19.17
C THR A 89 1.96 2.75 17.96
N ALA A 90 0.97 1.99 17.49
CA ALA A 90 0.11 2.41 16.39
C ALA A 90 -0.71 3.68 16.76
N PHE A 91 -1.28 3.74 17.97
CA PHE A 91 -1.96 4.94 18.47
C PHE A 91 -1.03 6.15 18.50
N ALA A 92 0.16 6.00 19.12
CA ALA A 92 1.14 7.06 19.23
C ALA A 92 1.59 7.55 17.84
N TRP A 93 1.93 6.62 16.94
CA TRP A 93 2.38 6.96 15.59
C TRP A 93 1.28 7.66 14.79
N CYS A 94 0.04 7.19 14.84
CA CYS A 94 -1.07 7.84 14.16
C CYS A 94 -1.41 9.20 14.76
N ALA A 95 -1.18 9.40 16.07
CA ALA A 95 -1.41 10.70 16.73
C ALA A 95 -0.38 11.74 16.29
N LEU A 96 0.82 11.29 15.92
CA LEU A 96 1.82 12.11 15.24
C LEU A 96 1.53 12.29 13.73
N GLY A 97 0.62 11.49 13.17
CA GLY A 97 0.11 11.62 11.82
C GLY A 97 -0.93 12.73 11.68
N GLY A 98 -1.39 13.01 10.47
CA GLY A 98 -2.39 14.08 10.26
C GLY A 98 -3.85 13.67 10.43
N ALA A 99 -4.18 12.36 10.49
CA ALA A 99 -5.56 11.85 10.40
C ALA A 99 -6.51 12.14 11.57
N GLY A 100 -5.99 12.65 12.68
CA GLY A 100 -6.81 13.05 13.83
C GLY A 100 -6.58 14.50 14.26
N HIS A 101 -5.77 15.26 13.51
CA HIS A 101 -5.48 16.69 13.74
C HIS A 101 -5.04 17.03 15.18
N PHE A 102 -4.48 16.06 15.91
CA PHE A 102 -3.95 16.27 17.26
C PHE A 102 -2.72 17.17 17.27
N LEU A 103 -1.95 17.15 16.16
CA LEU A 103 -0.82 18.03 15.88
C LEU A 103 -1.08 18.82 14.60
N ALA A 104 -0.17 19.75 14.28
CA ALA A 104 -0.22 20.51 13.04
C ALA A 104 -0.31 19.56 11.83
N ALA A 105 -1.39 19.67 11.07
CA ALA A 105 -1.60 18.90 9.85
C ALA A 105 -0.94 19.61 8.66
N PRO A 106 -0.27 18.87 7.75
CA PRO A 106 0.31 19.48 6.56
C PRO A 106 -0.76 20.01 5.60
N ILE A 107 -0.35 20.89 4.67
CA ILE A 107 -1.24 21.52 3.67
C ILE A 107 -2.09 20.50 2.88
N ASP A 108 -1.51 19.32 2.66
CA ASP A 108 -2.13 18.14 2.06
C ASP A 108 -3.45 17.72 2.71
N TRP A 109 -3.63 17.97 4.00
CA TRP A 109 -4.87 17.63 4.70
C TRP A 109 -6.04 18.50 4.29
N MET A 110 -5.81 19.73 3.80
CA MET A 110 -6.91 20.56 3.30
C MET A 110 -7.74 19.85 2.23
N VAL A 111 -7.08 19.13 1.30
CA VAL A 111 -7.77 18.37 0.25
C VAL A 111 -8.41 17.10 0.82
N ARG A 112 -7.76 16.43 1.77
CA ARG A 112 -8.24 15.18 2.36
C ARG A 112 -9.47 15.41 3.25
N ASP A 113 -9.46 16.49 4.02
CA ASP A 113 -10.57 16.93 4.85
C ASP A 113 -11.74 17.40 4.01
N ALA A 114 -11.47 18.09 2.89
CA ALA A 114 -12.51 18.43 1.92
C ALA A 114 -13.16 17.18 1.32
N VAL A 115 -12.36 16.19 0.89
CA VAL A 115 -12.87 14.90 0.39
C VAL A 115 -13.68 14.17 1.46
N LEU A 116 -13.21 14.12 2.71
CA LEU A 116 -13.96 13.50 3.81
C LEU A 116 -15.27 14.26 4.08
N GLY A 117 -15.22 15.59 4.14
CA GLY A 117 -16.39 16.45 4.31
C GLY A 117 -17.43 16.23 3.22
N ASP A 118 -17.00 16.22 1.96
CA ASP A 118 -17.86 15.95 0.80
C ASP A 118 -18.51 14.56 0.89
N LEU A 119 -17.74 13.55 1.33
CA LEU A 119 -18.26 12.22 1.56
C LEU A 119 -19.26 12.21 2.73
N VAL A 120 -19.05 12.98 3.80
CA VAL A 120 -19.95 13.04 4.96
C VAL A 120 -21.25 13.78 4.65
N PHE A 121 -21.19 14.93 3.98
CA PHE A 121 -22.34 15.79 3.73
C PHE A 121 -23.09 15.48 2.44
N GLY A 122 -22.38 15.04 1.39
CA GLY A 122 -22.97 14.78 0.08
C GLY A 122 -23.75 13.46 0.01
N ALA A 123 -24.75 13.38 -0.85
CA ALA A 123 -25.35 12.10 -1.26
C ALA A 123 -24.33 11.29 -2.07
N TRP A 124 -24.40 9.96 -2.02
CA TRP A 124 -23.50 9.10 -2.80
C TRP A 124 -24.20 8.60 -4.06
N PRO A 125 -23.53 8.62 -5.23
CA PRO A 125 -22.20 9.18 -5.49
C PRO A 125 -22.18 10.71 -5.37
N VAL A 126 -21.12 11.28 -4.77
CA VAL A 126 -21.02 12.73 -4.53
C VAL A 126 -20.94 13.46 -5.86
N ALA A 127 -21.91 14.35 -6.11
CA ALA A 127 -21.99 15.21 -7.28
C ALA A 127 -21.97 16.69 -6.85
N TYR A 128 -21.18 17.51 -7.54
CA TYR A 128 -21.03 18.94 -7.26
C TYR A 128 -21.93 19.80 -8.14
N ALA A 129 -22.06 19.44 -9.41
CA ALA A 129 -22.87 20.17 -10.37
C ALA A 129 -23.30 19.26 -11.52
N GLU A 130 -24.38 19.64 -12.19
CA GLU A 130 -24.78 19.10 -13.49
C GLU A 130 -24.61 20.21 -14.52
N LYS A 131 -23.88 19.93 -15.60
CA LYS A 131 -23.74 20.85 -16.73
C LYS A 131 -23.96 20.09 -18.02
N GLU A 132 -24.88 20.58 -18.85
CA GLU A 132 -25.17 20.00 -20.17
C GLU A 132 -25.48 18.48 -20.10
N GLY A 133 -26.20 18.06 -19.05
CA GLY A 133 -26.53 16.65 -18.81
C GLY A 133 -25.38 15.78 -18.28
N THR A 134 -24.23 16.38 -17.95
CA THR A 134 -23.07 15.69 -17.35
C THR A 134 -22.93 16.05 -15.88
N TYR A 135 -22.87 15.03 -15.01
CA TYR A 135 -22.64 15.20 -13.58
C TYR A 135 -21.14 15.28 -13.27
N TYR A 136 -20.73 16.38 -12.64
CA TYR A 136 -19.40 16.50 -12.04
C TYR A 136 -19.40 15.79 -10.70
N ILE A 137 -18.79 14.61 -10.68
CA ILE A 137 -18.72 13.78 -9.48
C ILE A 137 -17.33 13.81 -8.85
N LEU A 138 -17.27 13.58 -7.54
CA LEU A 138 -16.03 13.35 -6.81
C LEU A 138 -15.33 12.12 -7.37
N ARG A 139 -14.17 12.35 -8.01
CA ARG A 139 -13.29 11.32 -8.57
C ARG A 139 -11.95 11.41 -7.85
N SER A 140 -11.74 10.53 -6.90
CA SER A 140 -10.48 10.45 -6.16
C SER A 140 -10.29 9.03 -5.61
N ALA A 141 -9.10 8.78 -5.07
CA ALA A 141 -8.80 7.57 -4.31
C ALA A 141 -9.48 7.65 -2.91
N ILE A 142 -10.79 7.41 -2.88
CA ILE A 142 -11.64 7.68 -1.72
C ILE A 142 -11.67 6.55 -0.68
N GLY A 143 -11.11 5.38 -0.98
CA GLY A 143 -11.27 4.17 -0.17
C GLY A 143 -10.90 4.36 1.30
N TYR A 144 -9.83 5.09 1.60
CA TYR A 144 -9.40 5.36 2.96
C TYR A 144 -10.44 6.13 3.81
N PHE A 145 -11.21 7.03 3.19
CA PHE A 145 -12.16 7.91 3.88
C PHE A 145 -13.54 7.28 4.07
N LEU A 146 -13.90 6.29 3.24
CA LEU A 146 -15.25 5.72 3.22
C LEU A 146 -15.73 5.17 4.58
N PRO A 147 -14.93 4.40 5.35
CA PRO A 147 -15.38 3.89 6.64
C PRO A 147 -15.68 5.00 7.65
N ALA A 148 -14.81 6.02 7.74
CA ALA A 148 -15.02 7.17 8.60
C ALA A 148 -16.25 7.99 8.18
N ALA A 149 -16.44 8.16 6.86
CA ALA A 149 -17.60 8.86 6.32
C ALA A 149 -18.93 8.15 6.65
N VAL A 150 -18.98 6.80 6.59
CA VAL A 150 -20.17 6.03 7.01
C VAL A 150 -20.47 6.28 8.49
N VAL A 151 -19.45 6.23 9.36
CA VAL A 151 -19.61 6.46 10.80
C VAL A 151 -20.14 7.88 11.05
N ALA A 152 -19.56 8.88 10.41
CA ALA A 152 -19.98 10.27 10.58
C ALA A 152 -21.37 10.57 10.00
N LYS A 153 -21.76 9.93 8.88
CA LYS A 153 -23.13 9.99 8.36
C LYS A 153 -24.15 9.37 9.32
N ALA A 154 -23.80 8.27 9.97
CA ALA A 154 -24.70 7.52 10.85
C ALA A 154 -24.83 8.17 12.24
N LEU A 155 -23.78 8.83 12.73
CA LEU A 155 -23.73 9.42 14.06
C LEU A 155 -23.81 10.95 14.00
N SER A 156 -22.71 11.60 13.62
CA SER A 156 -22.62 13.05 13.41
C SER A 156 -21.29 13.43 12.76
N VAL A 157 -21.20 14.64 12.21
CA VAL A 157 -19.94 15.20 11.69
C VAL A 157 -18.82 15.21 12.73
N ALA A 158 -19.13 15.40 14.02
CA ALA A 158 -18.14 15.42 15.09
C ALA A 158 -17.39 14.09 15.27
N SER A 159 -17.92 12.99 14.72
CA SER A 159 -17.23 11.69 14.71
C SER A 159 -16.31 11.47 13.51
N ALA A 160 -16.23 12.39 12.54
CA ALA A 160 -15.43 12.23 11.33
C ALA A 160 -13.93 12.03 11.64
N ASP A 161 -13.30 12.99 12.33
CA ASP A 161 -11.86 12.90 12.64
C ASP A 161 -11.55 11.77 13.63
N PRO A 162 -12.31 11.56 14.73
CA PRO A 162 -12.09 10.40 15.59
C PRO A 162 -12.24 9.06 14.86
N ALA A 163 -13.22 8.92 13.96
CA ALA A 163 -13.40 7.70 13.19
C ALA A 163 -12.27 7.49 12.18
N LEU A 164 -11.82 8.55 11.49
CA LEU A 164 -10.69 8.48 10.57
C LEU A 164 -9.39 8.13 11.31
N TYR A 165 -9.15 8.74 12.46
CA TYR A 165 -8.03 8.43 13.33
C TYR A 165 -8.03 6.96 13.76
N LEU A 166 -9.15 6.46 14.32
CA LEU A 166 -9.26 5.06 14.73
C LEU A 166 -9.12 4.10 13.55
N TRP A 167 -9.68 4.43 12.39
CA TRP A 167 -9.50 3.66 11.17
C TRP A 167 -8.03 3.58 10.72
N THR A 168 -7.29 4.67 10.88
CA THR A 168 -5.84 4.74 10.61
C THR A 168 -5.06 3.90 11.61
N VAL A 169 -5.40 3.98 12.90
CA VAL A 169 -4.78 3.16 13.97
C VAL A 169 -4.98 1.67 13.70
N VAL A 170 -6.17 1.24 13.29
CA VAL A 170 -6.43 -0.16 12.93
C VAL A 170 -5.56 -0.61 11.76
N GLY A 171 -5.48 0.18 10.68
CA GLY A 171 -4.62 -0.13 9.53
C GLY A 171 -3.14 -0.22 9.91
N THR A 172 -2.64 0.75 10.69
CA THR A 172 -1.26 0.77 11.18
C THR A 172 -0.95 -0.41 12.09
N ALA A 173 -1.86 -0.76 13.01
CA ALA A 173 -1.69 -1.91 13.89
C ALA A 173 -1.64 -3.22 13.09
N LEU A 174 -2.52 -3.39 12.08
CA LEU A 174 -2.51 -4.56 11.19
C LEU A 174 -1.22 -4.66 10.37
N PHE A 175 -0.67 -3.51 9.93
CA PHE A 175 0.64 -3.45 9.28
C PHE A 175 1.74 -3.92 10.23
N LEU A 176 1.80 -3.35 11.44
CA LEU A 176 2.80 -3.75 12.45
C LEU A 176 2.67 -5.22 12.84
N PHE A 177 1.46 -5.75 13.00
CA PHE A 177 1.25 -7.18 13.26
C PHE A 177 1.67 -8.08 12.11
N SER A 178 1.66 -7.57 10.88
CA SER A 178 2.09 -8.32 9.69
C SER A 178 3.61 -8.35 9.52
N LEU A 179 4.35 -7.52 10.24
CA LEU A 179 5.81 -7.55 10.22
C LEU A 179 6.36 -8.72 11.06
N PRO A 180 7.56 -9.23 10.75
CA PRO A 180 8.22 -10.29 11.52
C PRO A 180 8.82 -9.75 12.84
N LEU A 181 8.00 -9.15 13.69
CA LEU A 181 8.44 -8.53 14.95
C LEU A 181 8.72 -9.59 16.03
N PRO A 182 9.62 -9.30 16.99
CA PRO A 182 9.83 -10.15 18.15
C PRO A 182 8.52 -10.39 18.92
N ARG A 183 8.22 -11.66 19.21
CA ARG A 183 6.94 -12.03 19.86
C ARG A 183 6.85 -11.71 21.34
N ARG A 184 8.01 -11.50 21.99
CA ARG A 184 8.12 -11.19 23.42
C ARG A 184 8.45 -9.71 23.61
N PRO A 185 7.89 -9.06 24.64
CA PRO A 185 8.28 -7.68 24.97
C PRO A 185 9.75 -7.64 25.39
N GLY A 186 10.43 -6.53 25.07
CA GLY A 186 11.83 -6.31 25.42
C GLY A 186 12.54 -5.38 24.45
N ALA A 187 13.85 -5.18 24.66
CA ALA A 187 14.66 -4.27 23.86
C ALA A 187 14.65 -4.61 22.36
N GLY A 188 14.58 -5.90 22.00
CA GLY A 188 14.49 -6.32 20.59
C GLY A 188 13.21 -5.85 19.91
N LEU A 189 12.05 -5.95 20.58
CA LEU A 189 10.79 -5.44 20.06
C LEU A 189 10.81 -3.91 19.96
N ALA A 190 11.31 -3.24 21.01
CA ALA A 190 11.42 -1.78 21.02
C ALA A 190 12.31 -1.27 19.88
N LEU A 191 13.46 -1.91 19.65
CA LEU A 191 14.35 -1.59 18.55
C LEU A 191 13.68 -1.86 17.19
N ALA A 192 13.00 -3.00 17.02
CA ALA A 192 12.31 -3.31 15.78
C ALA A 192 11.20 -2.29 15.46
N LEU A 193 10.41 -1.88 16.47
CA LEU A 193 9.40 -0.84 16.31
C LEU A 193 10.04 0.51 15.99
N LEU A 194 11.08 0.91 16.72
CA LEU A 194 11.82 2.14 16.45
C LEU A 194 12.33 2.17 15.00
N LEU A 195 12.94 1.07 14.53
CA LEU A 195 13.43 0.94 13.17
C LEU A 195 12.32 1.10 12.12
N VAL A 196 11.13 0.56 12.37
CA VAL A 196 9.98 0.74 11.46
C VAL A 196 9.53 2.20 11.44
N LEU A 197 9.38 2.82 12.61
CA LEU A 197 8.93 4.21 12.72
C LEU A 197 9.95 5.19 12.13
N SER A 198 11.23 4.92 12.27
CA SER A 198 12.32 5.75 11.75
C SER A 198 12.81 5.31 10.37
N PHE A 199 12.15 4.35 9.72
CA PHE A 199 12.61 3.86 8.42
C PHE A 199 12.45 4.97 7.37
N SER A 200 13.59 5.40 6.83
CA SER A 200 13.69 6.40 5.78
C SER A 200 14.65 5.95 4.71
N GLY A 201 14.67 6.72 3.63
CA GLY A 201 15.76 6.73 2.68
C GLY A 201 17.10 7.11 3.31
N MET A 202 18.13 7.09 2.49
CA MET A 202 19.45 7.62 2.84
C MET A 202 19.51 9.13 2.55
N ASP A 203 18.45 9.85 2.93
CA ASP A 203 18.20 11.25 2.55
C ASP A 203 19.36 12.17 2.92
N LEU A 204 19.92 11.99 4.13
CA LEU A 204 21.09 12.76 4.60
C LEU A 204 22.33 12.50 3.74
N LEU A 205 22.56 11.25 3.33
CA LEU A 205 23.70 10.90 2.48
C LEU A 205 23.52 11.48 1.07
N GLY A 206 22.30 11.42 0.53
CA GLY A 206 21.96 12.08 -0.73
C GLY A 206 22.19 13.59 -0.69
N LEU A 207 21.72 14.23 0.36
CA LEU A 207 21.87 15.68 0.58
C LEU A 207 23.34 16.09 0.71
N LEU A 208 24.13 15.38 1.52
CA LEU A 208 25.56 15.64 1.67
C LEU A 208 26.31 15.42 0.35
N ALA A 209 25.95 14.39 -0.42
CA ALA A 209 26.56 14.12 -1.72
C ALA A 209 26.20 15.20 -2.77
N TYR A 210 25.03 15.81 -2.67
CA TYR A 210 24.54 16.83 -3.61
C TYR A 210 24.97 18.25 -3.25
N GLN A 211 24.88 18.62 -1.97
CA GLN A 211 25.17 19.97 -1.47
C GLN A 211 26.63 20.14 -1.03
N GLY A 212 27.32 19.07 -0.64
CA GLY A 212 28.71 19.10 -0.16
C GLY A 212 28.87 19.57 1.30
N ASP A 213 27.85 20.19 1.89
CA ASP A 213 27.86 20.74 3.24
C ASP A 213 26.74 20.15 4.11
N TRP A 214 26.90 20.31 5.43
CA TRP A 214 25.88 19.90 6.40
C TRP A 214 24.61 20.76 6.25
N PRO A 215 23.40 20.16 6.25
CA PRO A 215 22.18 20.92 6.09
C PRO A 215 21.89 21.87 7.27
N GLU A 216 21.42 23.06 6.95
CA GLU A 216 20.81 23.98 7.91
C GLU A 216 19.43 23.46 8.30
N LEU A 217 19.32 22.87 9.50
CA LEU A 217 18.06 22.35 10.02
C LEU A 217 17.16 23.51 10.52
N PRO A 218 15.83 23.44 10.29
CA PRO A 218 15.08 22.33 9.69
C PRO A 218 14.98 22.42 8.16
N VAL A 219 15.38 21.35 7.45
CA VAL A 219 15.20 21.20 6.00
C VAL A 219 14.45 19.90 5.69
N ARG A 220 13.70 19.88 4.58
CA ARG A 220 13.13 18.63 4.05
C ARG A 220 14.24 17.80 3.39
N LEU A 221 14.87 16.94 4.19
CA LEU A 221 15.98 16.08 3.77
C LEU A 221 15.66 15.26 2.50
N GLU A 222 14.41 14.82 2.38
CA GLU A 222 13.92 13.95 1.29
C GLU A 222 13.85 14.62 -0.11
N TRP A 223 14.05 15.93 -0.22
CA TRP A 223 13.98 16.70 -1.47
C TRP A 223 15.35 17.25 -1.89
N TRP A 224 16.39 16.41 -1.83
CA TRP A 224 17.73 16.78 -2.29
C TRP A 224 17.90 16.65 -3.82
N THR A 225 16.94 16.04 -4.53
CA THR A 225 16.80 16.09 -5.99
C THR A 225 15.37 16.45 -6.40
N ARG A 226 15.03 16.30 -7.68
CA ARG A 226 13.64 16.37 -8.19
C ARG A 226 12.78 15.16 -7.79
N PHE A 227 13.40 14.14 -7.22
CA PHE A 227 12.74 12.93 -6.69
C PHE A 227 12.80 12.93 -5.17
N SER A 228 11.88 12.18 -4.58
CA SER A 228 11.80 12.03 -3.13
C SER A 228 11.40 10.61 -2.76
N TYR A 229 11.95 10.11 -1.67
CA TYR A 229 11.59 8.84 -1.06
C TYR A 229 11.32 9.10 0.43
N SER A 230 10.07 9.45 0.71
CA SER A 230 9.67 9.80 2.06
C SER A 230 9.79 8.63 3.04
N SER A 231 10.14 8.93 4.28
CA SER A 231 10.10 7.95 5.38
C SER A 231 8.71 7.33 5.55
N LEU A 232 8.63 6.18 6.23
CA LEU A 232 7.32 5.60 6.59
C LEU A 232 6.51 6.55 7.46
N ALA A 233 7.17 7.28 8.36
CA ALA A 233 6.51 8.29 9.19
C ALA A 233 5.95 9.45 8.36
N ALA A 234 6.73 9.95 7.40
CA ALA A 234 6.26 11.00 6.48
C ALA A 234 5.08 10.49 5.62
N HIS A 235 5.14 9.26 5.10
CA HIS A 235 4.03 8.68 4.36
C HIS A 235 2.73 8.64 5.17
N LEU A 236 2.78 8.25 6.45
CA LEU A 236 1.61 8.23 7.33
C LEU A 236 1.12 9.65 7.70
N TYR A 237 2.04 10.61 7.83
CA TYR A 237 1.73 12.00 8.15
C TYR A 237 1.09 12.76 6.97
N TRP A 238 1.63 12.59 5.76
CA TRP A 238 1.20 13.32 4.56
C TRP A 238 0.11 12.58 3.78
N ALA A 239 0.19 11.25 3.63
CA ALA A 239 -0.65 10.50 2.70
C ALA A 239 -1.02 9.08 3.19
N PRO A 240 -1.68 8.95 4.37
CA PRO A 240 -2.03 7.64 4.93
C PRO A 240 -2.94 6.83 3.99
N ASN A 241 -3.77 7.51 3.20
CA ASN A 241 -4.66 6.93 2.19
C ASN A 241 -3.91 6.10 1.13
N HIS A 242 -2.66 6.44 0.83
CA HIS A 242 -1.78 5.68 -0.06
C HIS A 242 -0.86 4.74 0.72
N ALA A 243 -0.32 5.20 1.85
CA ALA A 243 0.69 4.49 2.63
C ALA A 243 0.17 3.16 3.19
N LEU A 244 -0.97 3.18 3.88
CA LEU A 244 -1.54 2.01 4.56
C LEU A 244 -1.83 0.83 3.63
N PRO A 245 -2.58 1.00 2.51
CA PRO A 245 -2.88 -0.12 1.63
C PRO A 245 -1.62 -0.70 0.98
N ILE A 246 -0.64 0.15 0.63
CA ILE A 246 0.63 -0.30 0.03
C ILE A 246 1.48 -1.06 1.06
N CYS A 247 1.59 -0.56 2.29
CA CYS A 247 2.35 -1.22 3.36
C CYS A 247 1.73 -2.57 3.75
N LEU A 248 0.41 -2.61 3.92
CA LEU A 248 -0.33 -3.85 4.17
C LEU A 248 -0.14 -4.85 3.03
N ALA A 249 -0.35 -4.43 1.79
CA ALA A 249 -0.22 -5.34 0.65
C ALA A 249 1.22 -5.85 0.47
N SER A 250 2.22 -4.99 0.66
CA SER A 250 3.65 -5.36 0.56
C SER A 250 4.03 -6.38 1.63
N THR A 251 3.61 -6.17 2.88
CA THR A 251 3.88 -7.12 3.97
C THR A 251 3.15 -8.44 3.76
N LEU A 252 1.88 -8.43 3.34
CA LEU A 252 1.15 -9.65 3.01
C LEU A 252 1.76 -10.41 1.83
N PHE A 253 2.24 -9.71 0.79
CA PHE A 253 3.00 -10.33 -0.30
C PHE A 253 4.25 -11.02 0.25
N TYR A 254 5.06 -10.29 1.03
CA TYR A 254 6.28 -10.81 1.62
C TYR A 254 6.03 -12.03 2.51
N ARG A 255 4.93 -12.05 3.28
CA ARG A 255 4.60 -13.14 4.21
C ARG A 255 4.23 -14.46 3.54
N HIS A 256 3.66 -14.38 2.34
CA HIS A 256 2.95 -15.50 1.74
C HIS A 256 3.49 -15.90 0.37
N TRP A 257 4.39 -15.14 -0.27
CA TRP A 257 4.75 -15.38 -1.67
C TRP A 257 5.26 -16.80 -1.96
N GLN A 258 5.92 -17.46 -1.01
CA GLN A 258 6.39 -18.85 -1.14
C GLN A 258 5.31 -19.89 -0.82
N HIS A 259 4.16 -19.49 -0.27
CA HIS A 259 3.10 -20.40 0.14
C HIS A 259 2.29 -20.92 -1.07
N PRO A 260 1.90 -22.20 -1.14
CA PRO A 260 1.21 -22.74 -2.32
C PRO A 260 -0.12 -22.06 -2.69
N ALA A 261 -0.88 -21.61 -1.68
CA ALA A 261 -2.15 -20.89 -1.87
C ALA A 261 -1.98 -19.42 -2.31
N PHE A 262 -0.74 -18.95 -2.43
CA PHE A 262 -0.45 -17.54 -2.66
C PHE A 262 -1.04 -16.93 -3.94
N PRO A 263 -1.04 -17.57 -5.12
CA PRO A 263 -1.49 -16.91 -6.34
C PRO A 263 -2.95 -16.40 -6.26
N GLY A 264 -3.85 -17.20 -5.67
CA GLY A 264 -5.24 -16.78 -5.46
C GLY A 264 -5.35 -15.62 -4.48
N PHE A 265 -4.63 -15.71 -3.35
CA PHE A 265 -4.54 -14.66 -2.35
C PHE A 265 -3.98 -13.35 -2.91
N ALA A 266 -2.90 -13.41 -3.69
CA ALA A 266 -2.26 -12.26 -4.32
C ALA A 266 -3.22 -11.55 -5.28
N LEU A 267 -3.92 -12.31 -6.14
CA LEU A 267 -4.91 -11.74 -7.07
C LEU A 267 -6.06 -11.05 -6.33
N LEU A 268 -6.58 -11.66 -5.26
CA LEU A 268 -7.58 -11.02 -4.40
C LEU A 268 -7.04 -9.73 -3.78
N LEU A 269 -5.85 -9.79 -3.17
CA LEU A 269 -5.21 -8.65 -2.54
C LEU A 269 -5.04 -7.48 -3.52
N LEU A 270 -4.54 -7.75 -4.73
CA LEU A 270 -4.40 -6.75 -5.79
C LEU A 270 -5.75 -6.16 -6.22
N ALA A 271 -6.83 -6.96 -6.21
CA ALA A 271 -8.17 -6.50 -6.58
C ALA A 271 -8.76 -5.51 -5.56
N LEU A 272 -8.29 -5.53 -4.31
CA LEU A 272 -8.78 -4.66 -3.24
C LEU A 272 -8.15 -3.26 -3.25
N LEU A 273 -6.98 -3.08 -3.85
CA LEU A 273 -6.19 -1.84 -3.79
C LEU A 273 -6.70 -0.66 -4.63
N PRO A 274 -7.31 -0.85 -5.82
CA PRO A 274 -7.60 0.27 -6.72
C PRO A 274 -8.45 1.38 -6.10
N ILE A 275 -9.44 1.05 -5.25
CA ILE A 275 -10.28 2.06 -4.58
C ILE A 275 -9.51 2.89 -3.55
N TRP A 276 -8.46 2.31 -2.96
CA TRP A 276 -7.62 2.99 -1.98
C TRP A 276 -6.62 3.93 -2.63
N THR A 277 -6.00 3.47 -3.72
CA THR A 277 -5.00 4.24 -4.46
C THR A 277 -4.77 3.69 -5.86
N PRO A 278 -4.75 4.55 -6.90
CA PRO A 278 -4.32 4.13 -8.24
C PRO A 278 -2.82 3.75 -8.27
N PHE A 279 -2.04 4.19 -7.28
CA PHE A 279 -0.61 3.90 -7.17
C PHE A 279 -0.30 2.56 -6.50
N GLY A 280 -1.32 1.86 -5.96
CA GLY A 280 -1.11 0.60 -5.25
C GLY A 280 -0.53 -0.51 -6.11
N LEU A 281 -1.05 -0.67 -7.35
CA LEU A 281 -0.55 -1.69 -8.27
C LEU A 281 0.86 -1.36 -8.81
N PRO A 282 1.15 -0.12 -9.28
CA PRO A 282 2.51 0.29 -9.64
C PRO A 282 3.53 0.04 -8.51
N ALA A 283 3.18 0.40 -7.27
CA ALA A 283 4.06 0.21 -6.11
C ALA A 283 4.42 -1.27 -5.85
N LEU A 284 3.53 -2.19 -6.23
CA LEU A 284 3.72 -3.63 -6.04
C LEU A 284 4.29 -4.34 -7.28
N LEU A 285 4.63 -3.63 -8.36
CA LEU A 285 5.15 -4.26 -9.59
C LEU A 285 6.31 -5.23 -9.35
N PRO A 286 7.33 -4.93 -8.50
CA PRO A 286 8.40 -5.89 -8.23
C PRO A 286 7.88 -7.19 -7.60
N PHE A 287 6.92 -7.09 -6.68
CA PHE A 287 6.29 -8.23 -6.03
C PHE A 287 5.41 -9.03 -6.99
N ILE A 288 4.65 -8.35 -7.84
CA ILE A 288 3.81 -8.97 -8.88
C ILE A 288 4.70 -9.74 -9.88
N ALA A 289 5.77 -9.11 -10.35
CA ALA A 289 6.73 -9.73 -11.27
C ALA A 289 7.35 -10.99 -10.66
N LEU A 290 7.75 -10.93 -9.39
CA LEU A 290 8.28 -12.08 -8.64
C LEU A 290 7.24 -13.22 -8.55
N ALA A 291 5.99 -12.90 -8.22
CA ALA A 291 4.91 -13.89 -8.13
C ALA A 291 4.57 -14.53 -9.48
N VAL A 292 4.55 -13.74 -10.55
CA VAL A 292 4.35 -14.25 -11.92
C VAL A 292 5.50 -15.19 -12.30
N LEU A 293 6.73 -14.77 -12.04
CA LEU A 293 7.92 -15.58 -12.33
C LEU A 293 7.92 -16.90 -11.56
N GLN A 294 7.53 -16.89 -10.29
CA GLN A 294 7.33 -18.11 -9.50
C GLN A 294 6.21 -18.99 -10.03
N PHE A 295 5.10 -18.42 -10.46
CA PHE A 295 3.98 -19.16 -11.03
C PHE A 295 4.38 -19.84 -12.35
N LEU A 296 5.12 -19.14 -13.21
CA LEU A 296 5.58 -19.64 -14.52
C LEU A 296 6.69 -20.69 -14.41
N THR A 297 7.58 -20.58 -13.43
CA THR A 297 8.71 -21.49 -13.23
C THR A 297 8.40 -22.66 -12.30
N GLY A 298 7.34 -22.56 -11.49
CA GLY A 298 6.92 -23.57 -10.54
C GLY A 298 6.18 -24.77 -11.17
N PRO A 299 5.72 -25.72 -10.34
CA PRO A 299 4.89 -26.82 -10.80
C PRO A 299 3.61 -26.30 -11.48
N ARG A 300 3.14 -27.00 -12.53
CA ARG A 300 1.87 -26.66 -13.19
C ARG A 300 0.74 -26.65 -12.16
N ARG A 301 0.11 -25.49 -11.98
CA ARG A 301 -1.05 -25.28 -11.11
C ARG A 301 -2.14 -24.58 -11.91
N PRO A 302 -3.42 -24.87 -11.64
CA PRO A 302 -4.50 -24.16 -12.30
C PRO A 302 -4.45 -22.68 -11.94
N LEU A 303 -4.72 -21.83 -12.93
CA LEU A 303 -4.84 -20.39 -12.71
C LEU A 303 -6.05 -20.11 -11.82
N PRO A 304 -5.95 -19.23 -10.80
CA PRO A 304 -7.10 -18.79 -10.02
C PRO A 304 -7.99 -17.86 -10.86
N VAL A 305 -8.78 -18.45 -11.78
CA VAL A 305 -9.58 -17.71 -12.78
C VAL A 305 -10.52 -16.71 -12.12
N VAL A 306 -11.17 -17.11 -11.03
CA VAL A 306 -12.13 -16.25 -10.33
C VAL A 306 -11.47 -15.00 -9.73
N PRO A 307 -10.43 -15.11 -8.88
CA PRO A 307 -9.67 -13.93 -8.43
C PRO A 307 -9.10 -13.08 -9.56
N LEU A 308 -8.63 -13.71 -10.65
CA LEU A 308 -8.10 -12.98 -11.80
C LEU A 308 -9.18 -12.15 -12.50
N LEU A 309 -10.35 -12.72 -12.76
CA LEU A 309 -11.47 -12.00 -13.38
C LEU A 309 -11.93 -10.84 -12.49
N VAL A 310 -12.00 -11.05 -11.18
CA VAL A 310 -12.35 -9.99 -10.23
C VAL A 310 -11.29 -8.90 -10.20
N LEU A 311 -9.99 -9.23 -10.23
CA LEU A 311 -8.92 -8.25 -10.35
C LEU A 311 -9.08 -7.40 -11.61
N ILE A 312 -9.24 -8.02 -12.78
CA ILE A 312 -9.43 -7.32 -14.06
C ILE A 312 -10.64 -6.39 -13.98
N LEU A 313 -11.75 -6.88 -13.43
CA LEU A 313 -12.99 -6.14 -13.29
C LEU A 313 -12.83 -4.93 -12.35
N MET A 314 -12.17 -5.10 -11.20
CA MET A 314 -11.92 -4.02 -10.24
C MET A 314 -10.99 -2.95 -10.79
N VAL A 315 -9.93 -3.37 -11.51
CA VAL A 315 -9.03 -2.44 -12.19
C VAL A 315 -9.74 -1.69 -13.29
N ALA A 316 -10.50 -2.37 -14.15
CA ALA A 316 -11.27 -1.75 -15.21
C ALA A 316 -12.32 -0.77 -14.65
N LEU A 317 -13.00 -1.16 -13.57
CA LEU A 317 -13.96 -0.31 -12.89
C LEU A 317 -13.33 0.95 -12.34
N MET A 318 -12.19 0.82 -11.65
CA MET A 318 -11.49 1.98 -11.08
C MET A 318 -10.89 2.88 -12.17
N ALA A 319 -10.30 2.29 -13.21
CA ALA A 319 -9.80 3.02 -14.36
C ALA A 319 -10.92 3.81 -15.04
N ARG A 320 -12.11 3.21 -15.18
CA ARG A 320 -13.29 3.90 -15.69
C ARG A 320 -13.74 5.01 -14.74
N PHE A 321 -13.81 4.74 -13.44
CA PHE A 321 -14.24 5.72 -12.42
C PHE A 321 -13.35 6.97 -12.41
N LEU A 322 -12.03 6.77 -12.37
CA LEU A 322 -11.06 7.86 -12.37
C LEU A 322 -10.90 8.53 -13.75
N GLY A 323 -11.13 7.79 -14.83
CA GLY A 323 -10.97 8.28 -16.20
C GLY A 323 -12.22 8.88 -16.85
N MET A 324 -13.40 8.81 -16.21
CA MET A 324 -14.61 9.50 -16.67
C MET A 324 -14.33 10.98 -16.87
N ASP A 325 -14.56 11.56 -18.04
CA ASP A 325 -14.36 12.99 -18.33
C ASP A 325 -13.00 13.56 -17.86
N ILE A 326 -11.91 12.83 -18.15
CA ILE A 326 -10.55 13.31 -17.85
C ILE A 326 -10.16 14.51 -18.73
N GLY A 327 -10.73 14.61 -19.94
CA GLY A 327 -10.48 15.71 -20.88
C GLY A 327 -11.08 17.05 -20.45
N GLY A 328 -12.12 17.03 -19.59
CA GLY A 328 -12.72 18.23 -19.01
C GLY A 328 -12.01 18.77 -17.77
N ILE A 329 -11.01 18.05 -17.24
CA ILE A 329 -10.21 18.53 -16.10
C ILE A 329 -9.19 19.53 -16.64
N GLY A 330 -9.33 20.80 -16.25
CA GLY A 330 -8.33 21.82 -16.56
C GLY A 330 -6.96 21.35 -16.08
N THR A 331 -6.04 21.10 -17.00
CA THR A 331 -4.66 20.81 -16.63
C THR A 331 -4.12 22.05 -15.93
N ALA A 332 -3.68 21.90 -14.68
CA ALA A 332 -2.89 22.95 -14.05
C ALA A 332 -1.77 23.34 -15.03
N PRO A 333 -1.52 24.65 -15.26
CA PRO A 333 -0.40 25.05 -16.08
C PRO A 333 0.83 24.28 -15.57
N PRO A 334 1.61 23.68 -16.47
CA PRO A 334 2.80 22.94 -16.07
C PRO A 334 3.59 23.84 -15.13
N LEU A 335 3.93 23.32 -13.93
CA LEU A 335 4.83 24.03 -13.03
C LEU A 335 5.97 24.60 -13.88
N ALA A 336 6.22 25.91 -13.78
CA ALA A 336 7.20 26.61 -14.60
C ALA A 336 8.49 25.76 -14.69
N GLY A 337 8.73 25.17 -15.86
CA GLY A 337 9.78 24.16 -16.08
C GLY A 337 9.32 22.81 -16.67
N ALA A 338 8.02 22.50 -16.73
CA ALA A 338 7.50 21.23 -17.25
C ALA A 338 7.05 21.26 -18.74
N THR A 339 7.09 22.42 -19.40
CA THR A 339 6.94 22.55 -20.86
C THR A 339 8.24 22.99 -21.50
N GLY A 340 9.19 22.07 -21.59
CA GLY A 340 10.19 22.10 -22.63
C GLY A 340 9.98 20.87 -23.49
N THR A 341 10.01 20.99 -24.81
CA THR A 341 10.41 19.88 -25.65
C THR A 341 11.70 19.34 -25.04
N ALA A 342 11.64 18.14 -24.44
CA ALA A 342 12.75 17.63 -23.66
C ALA A 342 13.92 17.38 -24.63
N SER A 343 14.86 18.33 -24.70
CA SER A 343 16.14 18.13 -25.36
C SER A 343 16.74 16.81 -24.85
N GLU A 344 17.40 16.04 -25.71
CA GLU A 344 18.06 14.79 -25.32
C GLU A 344 18.99 14.98 -24.11
N THR A 345 19.63 16.16 -23.98
CA THR A 345 20.42 16.55 -22.81
C THR A 345 19.60 16.71 -21.53
N ALA A 346 18.39 17.25 -21.60
CA ALA A 346 17.48 17.36 -20.45
C ALA A 346 16.98 15.98 -20.00
N THR A 347 16.66 15.11 -20.95
CA THR A 347 16.26 13.70 -20.70
C THR A 347 17.41 12.91 -20.08
N ARG A 348 18.62 13.04 -20.62
CA ARG A 348 19.82 12.40 -20.08
C ARG A 348 20.14 12.89 -18.66
N GLY A 349 20.05 14.20 -18.41
CA GLY A 349 20.24 14.77 -17.07
C GLY A 349 19.21 14.24 -16.06
N HIS A 350 17.94 14.10 -16.47
CA HIS A 350 16.89 13.53 -15.63
C HIS A 350 17.15 12.06 -15.29
N LEU A 351 17.51 11.23 -16.28
CA LEU A 351 17.82 9.82 -16.05
C LEU A 351 19.03 9.63 -15.14
N LEU A 352 20.10 10.41 -15.33
CA LEU A 352 21.27 10.34 -14.46
C LEU A 352 20.94 10.75 -13.03
N ALA A 353 20.16 11.82 -12.84
CA ALA A 353 19.69 12.23 -11.52
C ALA A 353 18.82 11.14 -10.86
N TYR A 354 17.96 10.47 -11.63
CA TYR A 354 17.14 9.37 -11.13
C TYR A 354 17.98 8.16 -10.72
N LEU A 355 18.95 7.76 -11.53
CA LEU A 355 19.84 6.64 -11.23
C LEU A 355 20.71 6.94 -10.00
N ALA A 356 21.24 8.16 -9.89
CA ALA A 356 21.98 8.61 -8.71
C ALA A 356 21.08 8.60 -7.46
N PHE A 357 19.86 9.11 -7.57
CA PHE A 357 18.86 9.05 -6.51
C PHE A 357 18.61 7.61 -6.06
N VAL A 358 18.33 6.69 -6.99
CA VAL A 358 18.10 5.27 -6.66
C VAL A 358 19.34 4.63 -6.02
N ALA A 359 20.54 4.94 -6.51
CA ALA A 359 21.79 4.39 -5.99
C ALA A 359 22.08 4.86 -4.56
N LEU A 360 21.83 6.13 -4.23
CA LEU A 360 22.06 6.66 -2.89
C LEU A 360 20.93 6.23 -1.93
N GLU A 361 19.66 6.36 -2.32
CA GLU A 361 18.52 6.08 -1.45
C GLU A 361 18.35 4.60 -1.10
N PHE A 362 18.43 3.73 -2.11
CA PHE A 362 18.19 2.30 -1.95
C PHE A 362 19.48 1.49 -2.07
N GLY A 363 20.33 1.87 -3.03
CA GLY A 363 21.55 1.15 -3.35
C GLY A 363 22.53 1.09 -2.18
N ALA A 364 22.71 2.17 -1.43
CA ALA A 364 23.61 2.20 -0.28
C ALA A 364 23.17 1.21 0.82
N LEU A 365 21.88 1.19 1.16
CA LEU A 365 21.34 0.21 2.11
C LEU A 365 21.44 -1.21 1.56
N ALA A 366 21.09 -1.43 0.28
CA ALA A 366 21.21 -2.73 -0.37
C ALA A 366 22.65 -3.25 -0.35
N LEU A 367 23.65 -2.39 -0.59
CA LEU A 367 25.07 -2.71 -0.50
C LEU A 367 25.52 -3.01 0.94
N ALA A 368 25.02 -2.27 1.93
CA ALA A 368 25.31 -2.54 3.33
C ALA A 368 24.74 -3.90 3.78
N LEU A 369 23.58 -4.29 3.24
CA LEU A 369 22.96 -5.58 3.49
C LEU A 369 23.56 -6.71 2.63
N TRP A 370 24.23 -6.39 1.52
CA TRP A 370 24.77 -7.33 0.55
C TRP A 370 25.64 -8.45 1.16
N PRO A 371 26.58 -8.20 2.10
CA PRO A 371 27.37 -9.27 2.69
C PRO A 371 26.52 -10.30 3.45
N ARG A 372 25.41 -9.85 4.05
CA ARG A 372 24.44 -10.74 4.72
C ARG A 372 23.57 -11.49 3.70
N LEU A 373 23.46 -10.96 2.49
CA LEU A 373 22.86 -11.61 1.32
C LEU A 373 23.84 -12.48 0.51
N ARG A 374 25.15 -12.53 0.79
CA ARG A 374 26.10 -13.37 0.02
C ARG A 374 25.96 -14.87 0.32
N HIS A 375 25.42 -15.24 1.47
CA HIS A 375 25.01 -16.61 1.77
C HIS A 375 23.61 -16.95 1.21
N SER A 376 23.06 -16.02 0.44
CA SER A 376 21.69 -15.97 -0.04
C SER A 376 21.75 -16.10 -1.57
N ARG A 377 21.64 -17.34 -2.06
CA ARG A 377 21.77 -17.65 -3.49
C ARG A 377 20.55 -17.17 -4.27
N GLY A 378 20.56 -15.91 -4.70
CA GLY A 378 19.51 -15.31 -5.52
C GLY A 378 19.23 -13.91 -5.00
N THR A 379 19.71 -12.86 -5.65
CA THR A 379 18.89 -12.25 -6.71
C THR A 379 19.69 -11.48 -7.76
N LEU A 380 21.04 -11.44 -7.71
CA LEU A 380 21.80 -10.54 -8.58
C LEU A 380 23.13 -11.08 -9.12
N LEU A 381 23.30 -12.39 -9.32
CA LEU A 381 24.45 -12.91 -10.04
C LEU A 381 24.03 -13.98 -11.05
N PHE A 382 24.27 -13.68 -12.33
CA PHE A 382 24.38 -14.69 -13.38
C PHE A 382 25.44 -15.73 -12.96
N PRO A 383 25.26 -17.02 -13.26
CA PRO A 383 26.30 -18.00 -12.98
C PRO A 383 27.52 -17.76 -13.87
N PRO A 384 28.72 -18.19 -13.45
CA PRO A 384 29.92 -18.22 -14.30
C PRO A 384 29.75 -19.13 -15.52
#